data_AF-A0A022LGC5-F1
#
_entry.id   AF-A0A022LGC5-F1
#
_cell.length_a   1.000
_cell.length_b   1.000
_cell.length_c   1.000
_cell.angle_alpha   90.00
_cell.angle_beta   90.00
_cell.angle_gamma   90.00
#
_symmetry.space_group_name_H-M   'P 1'
#
loop_
_entity.id
_entity.type
_entity.pdbx_description
1 polymer ?
#
loop_
_entity_poly.entity_id
_entity_poly.type
_entity_poly.pdbx_seq_one_letter_code
_entity_poly.pdbx_strand_id
1 'polypeptide(L)'
;MSIDLRCTIRAGADEAWDYLASPGAFLRISPPFMSLRPVRQADSLRDGEAVLEPRSALPGPLGVRFGPRWVARHDPGGYVEGERFVDRCVSQPYAGLTGWVHEHTVTPGPEGTTVLGDRVRARVPGPLLSPVFAYRYRQMALDLDRVRHLAGPEGRRTLTVAVTGASGLVGTALCALLGVAGHRVIRLVRGAASGADERRWDTGDPDPSLLDGVDVLVHLAGASIAGRFTDRHLAAVRDSRIGPTRRLAELVAARDGATAMVSSSAIGYYGADRGDRTLTEETGPGSGPLAEIVAEWEAACEPARRSHARVVTMRTGLVLSGAGGLLPPLAAITRTGLGGRLGSGRQWMSWIALDDLTDIYLRAIVDPTLVGTVNAVAPQPVTNSQFTRALGSVLHRPTVVPVPGFAPGLLLGSRGSEELALADQKVDPVVLRDLDHPFRYPALGAALAHELGGEKVPTSL
;
A
#
# COMPACT_ATOMS: atom_id res chain seq x y z
N MET A 1 7.97 -33.16 -0.71
CA MET A 1 6.79 -32.28 -0.59
C MET A 1 7.04 -31.36 0.60
N SER A 2 6.90 -30.05 0.43
CA SER A 2 7.28 -29.04 1.43
C SER A 2 6.15 -28.69 2.38
N ILE A 3 4.94 -28.49 1.84
CA ILE A 3 3.75 -28.10 2.61
C ILE A 3 2.47 -28.42 1.81
N ASP A 4 1.37 -28.71 2.51
CA ASP A 4 -0.01 -28.85 2.00
C ASP A 4 -0.91 -28.07 2.95
N LEU A 5 -1.52 -26.99 2.48
CA LEU A 5 -2.34 -26.10 3.29
C LEU A 5 -3.71 -25.89 2.64
N ARG A 6 -4.69 -25.61 3.50
CA ARG A 6 -6.03 -25.24 3.07
C ARG A 6 -6.59 -24.15 3.98
N CYS A 7 -7.40 -23.27 3.40
CA CYS A 7 -8.13 -22.23 4.12
C CYS A 7 -9.51 -22.05 3.53
N THR A 8 -10.54 -22.01 4.37
CA THR A 8 -11.92 -21.71 3.93
C THR A 8 -12.20 -20.22 4.04
N ILE A 9 -12.54 -19.57 2.93
CA ILE A 9 -12.88 -18.14 2.88
C ILE A 9 -14.36 -17.94 2.55
N ARG A 10 -14.95 -16.87 3.09
CA ARG A 10 -16.33 -16.45 2.77
C ARG A 10 -16.40 -15.77 1.40
N ALA A 11 -16.24 -16.54 0.34
CA ALA A 11 -16.36 -16.11 -1.06
C ALA A 11 -16.89 -17.26 -1.92
N GLY A 12 -17.58 -16.96 -3.01
CA GLY A 12 -17.94 -17.97 -4.02
C GLY A 12 -16.71 -18.47 -4.79
N ALA A 13 -16.77 -19.70 -5.31
CA ALA A 13 -15.62 -20.31 -5.99
C ALA A 13 -15.23 -19.53 -7.25
N ASP A 14 -16.21 -19.09 -8.04
CA ASP A 14 -16.00 -18.26 -9.22
C ASP A 14 -15.38 -16.90 -8.83
N GLU A 15 -15.84 -16.28 -7.75
CA GLU A 15 -15.29 -15.01 -7.25
C GLU A 15 -13.82 -15.17 -6.83
N ALA A 16 -13.49 -16.28 -6.16
CA ALA A 16 -12.13 -16.60 -5.77
C ALA A 16 -11.23 -16.91 -6.98
N TRP A 17 -11.75 -17.59 -7.98
CA TRP A 17 -11.03 -17.88 -9.22
C TRP A 17 -10.76 -16.60 -10.03
N ASP A 18 -11.79 -15.79 -10.23
CA ASP A 18 -11.71 -14.50 -10.93
C ASP A 18 -10.72 -13.55 -10.25
N TYR A 19 -10.69 -13.55 -8.91
CA TYR A 19 -9.67 -12.84 -8.15
C TYR A 19 -8.27 -13.29 -8.56
N LEU A 20 -7.99 -14.59 -8.60
CA LEU A 20 -6.66 -15.11 -8.93
C LEU A 20 -6.24 -14.77 -10.37
N ALA A 21 -7.21 -14.72 -11.28
CA ALA A 21 -7.00 -14.33 -12.68
C ALA A 21 -6.86 -12.81 -12.88
N SER A 22 -7.27 -11.98 -11.92
CA SER A 22 -7.33 -10.54 -12.08
C SER A 22 -5.95 -9.87 -12.16
N PRO A 23 -5.79 -8.82 -12.99
CA PRO A 23 -4.58 -8.01 -13.00
C PRO A 23 -4.27 -7.44 -11.61
N GLY A 24 -3.05 -7.63 -11.12
CA GLY A 24 -2.62 -7.18 -9.80
C GLY A 24 -2.82 -8.21 -8.67
N ALA A 25 -3.61 -9.27 -8.88
CA ALA A 25 -3.84 -10.30 -7.87
C ALA A 25 -2.54 -10.91 -7.35
N PHE A 26 -1.61 -11.26 -8.25
CA PHE A 26 -0.31 -11.80 -7.86
C PHE A 26 0.49 -10.83 -6.99
N LEU A 27 0.38 -9.53 -7.25
CA LEU A 27 1.02 -8.51 -6.43
C LEU A 27 0.37 -8.41 -5.05
N ARG A 28 -0.96 -8.40 -4.97
CA ARG A 28 -1.70 -8.35 -3.69
C ARG A 28 -1.30 -9.51 -2.79
N ILE A 29 -1.36 -10.74 -3.31
CA ILE A 29 -1.07 -11.95 -2.54
C ILE A 29 0.43 -12.28 -2.44
N SER A 30 1.33 -11.39 -2.86
CA SER A 30 2.78 -11.56 -2.68
C SER A 30 3.23 -10.91 -1.37
N PRO A 31 3.61 -11.68 -0.34
CA PRO A 31 3.92 -11.08 0.94
C PRO A 31 5.09 -10.10 0.87
N PRO A 32 4.97 -8.96 1.57
CA PRO A 32 5.95 -7.88 1.50
C PRO A 32 7.28 -8.24 2.18
N PHE A 33 7.25 -9.19 3.13
CA PHE A 33 8.41 -9.68 3.87
C PHE A 33 9.23 -10.77 3.15
N MET A 34 8.81 -11.22 1.97
CA MET A 34 9.61 -12.16 1.16
C MET A 34 10.86 -11.48 0.60
N SER A 35 11.94 -12.25 0.41
CA SER A 35 13.17 -11.77 -0.23
C SER A 35 13.03 -11.51 -1.73
N LEU A 36 11.94 -11.97 -2.35
CA LEU A 36 11.59 -11.71 -3.74
C LEU A 36 10.38 -10.79 -3.82
N ARG A 37 10.33 -9.96 -4.87
CA ARG A 37 9.13 -9.15 -5.17
C ARG A 37 8.66 -9.39 -6.60
N PRO A 38 7.34 -9.36 -6.85
CA PRO A 38 6.82 -9.41 -8.21
C PRO A 38 7.23 -8.16 -8.99
N VAL A 39 7.64 -8.36 -10.24
CA VAL A 39 7.87 -7.29 -11.24
C VAL A 39 7.10 -7.50 -12.52
N ARG A 40 6.65 -8.74 -12.78
CA ARG A 40 5.72 -9.08 -13.85
C ARG A 40 4.75 -10.13 -13.34
N GLN A 41 3.46 -9.92 -13.55
CA GLN A 41 2.43 -10.92 -13.32
C GLN A 41 2.17 -11.70 -14.61
N ALA A 42 1.77 -12.97 -14.48
CA ALA A 42 1.28 -13.76 -15.60
C ALA A 42 -0.07 -13.21 -16.10
N ASP A 43 -0.21 -13.09 -17.41
CA ASP A 43 -1.45 -12.72 -18.11
C ASP A 43 -2.47 -13.86 -18.17
N SER A 44 -2.03 -15.10 -17.94
CA SER A 44 -2.84 -16.31 -17.99
C SER A 44 -2.49 -17.26 -16.85
N LEU A 45 -3.49 -17.77 -16.13
CA LEU A 45 -3.32 -18.84 -15.15
C LEU A 45 -3.00 -20.21 -15.78
N ARG A 46 -3.25 -20.37 -17.09
CA ARG A 46 -3.02 -21.62 -17.82
C ARG A 46 -1.57 -21.80 -18.23
N ASP A 47 -0.96 -20.77 -18.80
CA ASP A 47 0.32 -20.86 -19.51
C ASP A 47 1.20 -19.60 -19.42
N GLY A 48 0.78 -18.59 -18.65
CA GLY A 48 1.51 -17.34 -18.48
C GLY A 48 2.78 -17.48 -17.63
N GLU A 49 3.59 -16.40 -17.62
CA GLU A 49 4.87 -16.35 -16.92
C GLU A 49 5.00 -15.11 -16.02
N ALA A 50 5.09 -15.33 -14.71
CA ALA A 50 5.39 -14.31 -13.71
C ALA A 50 6.89 -14.20 -13.43
N VAL A 51 7.35 -12.99 -13.11
CA VAL A 51 8.76 -12.71 -12.80
C VAL A 51 8.84 -12.02 -11.46
N LEU A 52 9.73 -12.53 -10.61
CA LEU A 52 10.13 -11.92 -9.37
C LEU A 52 11.62 -11.59 -9.40
N GLU A 53 12.00 -10.55 -8.69
CA GLU A 53 13.40 -10.17 -8.53
C GLU A 53 13.78 -10.03 -7.05
N PRO A 54 15.07 -10.17 -6.72
CA PRO A 54 15.55 -9.95 -5.37
C PRO A 54 15.17 -8.56 -4.84
N ARG A 55 14.63 -8.54 -3.63
CA ARG A 55 14.48 -7.31 -2.84
C ARG A 55 15.86 -6.89 -2.34
N SER A 56 16.09 -5.58 -2.36
CA SER A 56 17.20 -5.03 -1.58
C SER A 56 16.74 -4.79 -0.16
N ALA A 57 17.60 -5.14 0.81
CA ALA A 57 17.38 -4.86 2.22
C ALA A 57 17.64 -3.38 2.60
N LEU A 58 18.23 -2.59 1.70
CA LEU A 58 18.60 -1.19 1.95
C LEU A 58 17.94 -0.26 0.92
N PRO A 59 17.46 0.93 1.33
CA PRO A 59 16.92 1.92 0.41
C PRO A 59 18.02 2.63 -0.41
N GLY A 60 17.65 3.17 -1.57
CA GLY A 60 18.52 4.05 -2.37
C GLY A 60 19.61 3.34 -3.19
N PRO A 61 20.63 4.07 -3.69
CA PRO A 61 21.69 3.53 -4.55
C PRO A 61 22.64 2.53 -3.84
N LEU A 62 22.60 2.47 -2.51
CA LEU A 62 23.29 1.46 -1.69
C LEU A 62 22.54 0.11 -1.69
N GLY A 63 21.26 0.12 -2.08
CA GLY A 63 20.42 -1.05 -2.20
C GLY A 63 20.60 -1.80 -3.51
N VAL A 64 21.84 -2.15 -3.86
CA VAL A 64 22.12 -2.80 -5.14
C VAL A 64 21.41 -4.16 -5.20
N ARG A 65 20.63 -4.35 -6.27
CA ARG A 65 19.80 -5.53 -6.51
C ARG A 65 20.66 -6.62 -7.13
N PHE A 66 21.41 -7.33 -6.30
CA PHE A 66 22.21 -8.45 -6.76
C PHE A 66 21.41 -9.74 -6.67
N GLY A 67 21.30 -10.43 -7.81
CA GLY A 67 20.82 -11.81 -7.85
C GLY A 67 20.02 -12.14 -9.11
N PRO A 68 19.91 -13.44 -9.42
CA PRO A 68 19.13 -13.92 -10.55
C PRO A 68 17.64 -13.63 -10.36
N ARG A 69 16.90 -13.46 -11.46
CA ARG A 69 15.44 -13.36 -11.42
C ARG A 69 14.81 -14.73 -11.22
N TRP A 70 13.74 -14.77 -10.44
CA TRP A 70 12.87 -15.93 -10.35
C TRP A 70 11.81 -15.83 -11.46
N VAL A 71 11.71 -16.86 -12.29
CA VAL A 71 10.70 -16.97 -13.34
C VAL A 71 9.79 -18.12 -12.97
N ALA A 72 8.53 -17.81 -12.68
CA ALA A 72 7.46 -18.78 -12.41
C ALA A 72 6.62 -18.94 -13.68
N ARG A 73 6.55 -20.15 -14.21
CA ARG A 73 5.77 -20.48 -15.41
C ARG A 73 4.59 -21.36 -15.03
N HIS A 74 3.40 -21.01 -15.51
CA HIS A 74 2.22 -21.86 -15.36
C HIS A 74 2.29 -23.08 -16.28
N ASP A 75 1.86 -24.23 -15.76
CA ASP A 75 1.88 -25.53 -16.43
C ASP A 75 0.49 -25.84 -17.01
N PRO A 76 0.33 -25.83 -18.35
CA PRO A 76 -0.97 -26.10 -18.99
C PRO A 76 -1.51 -27.50 -18.68
N GLY A 77 -0.64 -28.49 -18.44
CA GLY A 77 -1.06 -29.83 -18.05
C GLY A 77 -1.58 -29.92 -16.61
N GLY A 78 -1.26 -28.92 -15.79
CA GLY A 78 -1.77 -28.74 -14.43
C GLY A 78 -3.01 -27.85 -14.33
N TYR A 79 -3.54 -27.36 -15.45
CA TYR A 79 -4.62 -26.38 -15.47
C TYR A 79 -6.01 -27.03 -15.57
N VAL A 80 -6.95 -26.58 -14.73
CA VAL A 80 -8.39 -26.85 -14.81
C VAL A 80 -9.10 -25.53 -14.53
N GLU A 81 -9.84 -25.01 -15.51
CA GLU A 81 -10.59 -23.75 -15.39
C GLU A 81 -11.50 -23.76 -14.15
N GLY A 82 -11.53 -22.68 -13.38
CA GLY A 82 -12.34 -22.55 -12.17
C GLY A 82 -11.82 -23.31 -10.95
N GLU A 83 -10.87 -24.24 -11.11
CA GLU A 83 -10.54 -25.21 -10.06
C GLU A 83 -9.07 -25.27 -9.68
N ARG A 84 -8.15 -25.22 -10.65
CA ARG A 84 -6.73 -25.53 -10.38
C ARG A 84 -5.78 -24.93 -11.40
N PHE A 85 -4.66 -24.42 -10.93
CA PHE A 85 -3.49 -24.14 -11.77
C PHE A 85 -2.19 -24.48 -11.03
N VAL A 86 -1.09 -24.60 -11.78
CA VAL A 86 0.20 -25.01 -11.24
C VAL A 86 1.30 -24.09 -11.76
N ASP A 87 2.14 -23.57 -10.88
CA ASP A 87 3.37 -22.85 -11.26
C ASP A 87 4.63 -23.65 -10.94
N ARG A 88 5.65 -23.44 -11.78
CA ARG A 88 6.99 -24.02 -11.63
C ARG A 88 8.05 -22.94 -11.73
N CYS A 89 9.09 -23.03 -10.92
CA CYS A 89 10.27 -22.20 -11.13
C CYS A 89 11.11 -22.77 -12.27
N VAL A 90 11.36 -21.96 -13.31
CA VAL A 90 12.11 -22.39 -14.50
C VAL A 90 13.47 -21.70 -14.65
N SER A 91 13.73 -20.62 -13.89
CA SER A 91 15.00 -19.90 -13.97
C SER A 91 16.07 -20.48 -13.04
N GLN A 92 17.31 -20.57 -13.53
CA GLN A 92 18.46 -20.94 -12.71
C GLN A 92 18.97 -19.75 -11.89
N PRO A 93 19.56 -19.99 -10.70
CA PRO A 93 19.79 -21.28 -10.06
C PRO A 93 18.57 -21.79 -9.27
N TYR A 94 17.49 -21.00 -9.15
CA TYR A 94 16.34 -21.34 -8.31
C TYR A 94 15.68 -22.68 -8.70
N ALA A 95 15.50 -22.94 -9.98
CA ALA A 95 14.98 -24.21 -10.48
C ALA A 95 15.85 -25.39 -10.01
N GLY A 96 17.17 -25.30 -10.19
CA GLY A 96 18.13 -26.34 -9.81
C GLY A 96 18.33 -26.50 -8.29
N LEU A 97 18.09 -25.45 -7.50
CA LEU A 97 18.24 -25.48 -6.03
C LEU A 97 16.96 -25.90 -5.32
N THR A 98 15.81 -25.42 -5.79
CA THR A 98 14.53 -25.60 -5.09
C THR A 98 13.70 -26.73 -5.69
N GLY A 99 13.73 -26.94 -7.02
CA GLY A 99 12.78 -27.82 -7.71
C GLY A 99 11.32 -27.42 -7.48
N TRP A 100 11.03 -26.12 -7.38
CA TRP A 100 9.73 -25.57 -7.01
C TRP A 100 8.61 -25.97 -7.98
N VAL A 101 7.57 -26.58 -7.41
CA VAL A 101 6.26 -26.81 -8.05
C VAL A 101 5.19 -26.45 -7.02
N HIS A 102 4.27 -25.58 -7.39
CA HIS A 102 3.20 -25.11 -6.52
C HIS A 102 1.85 -25.26 -7.22
N GLU A 103 1.00 -26.10 -6.66
CA GLU A 103 -0.38 -26.34 -7.10
C GLU A 103 -1.32 -25.49 -6.25
N HIS A 104 -2.17 -24.71 -6.92
CA HIS A 104 -3.23 -23.88 -6.33
C HIS A 104 -4.56 -24.51 -6.67
N THR A 105 -5.45 -24.65 -5.69
CA THR A 105 -6.80 -25.19 -5.90
C THR A 105 -7.86 -24.26 -5.32
N VAL A 106 -8.96 -24.12 -6.04
CA VAL A 106 -10.19 -23.45 -5.63
C VAL A 106 -11.30 -24.49 -5.69
N THR A 107 -11.89 -24.83 -4.54
CA THR A 107 -12.98 -25.81 -4.49
C THR A 107 -14.18 -25.23 -3.74
N PRO A 108 -15.42 -25.44 -4.21
CA PRO A 108 -16.62 -25.03 -3.47
C PRO A 108 -16.63 -25.58 -2.04
N GLY A 109 -16.90 -24.71 -1.08
CA GLY A 109 -17.13 -25.05 0.32
C GLY A 109 -18.63 -25.06 0.68
N PRO A 110 -18.96 -25.40 1.93
CA PRO A 110 -20.34 -25.31 2.42
C PRO A 110 -20.84 -23.86 2.41
N GLU A 111 -22.16 -23.66 2.33
CA GLU A 111 -22.80 -22.35 2.53
C GLU A 111 -22.27 -21.22 1.60
N GLY A 112 -21.88 -21.57 0.38
CA GLY A 112 -21.36 -20.60 -0.59
C GLY A 112 -19.95 -20.08 -0.28
N THR A 113 -19.22 -20.75 0.62
CA THR A 113 -17.79 -20.51 0.88
C THR A 113 -16.90 -21.18 -0.16
N THR A 114 -15.59 -20.92 -0.09
CA THR A 114 -14.58 -21.54 -0.94
C THR A 114 -13.43 -22.06 -0.10
N VAL A 115 -12.94 -23.25 -0.42
CA VAL A 115 -11.71 -23.79 0.14
C VAL A 115 -10.57 -23.50 -0.84
N LEU A 116 -9.65 -22.63 -0.43
CA LEU A 116 -8.38 -22.41 -1.09
C LEU A 116 -7.39 -23.49 -0.65
N GLY A 117 -6.63 -24.06 -1.57
CA GLY A 117 -5.61 -25.05 -1.29
C GLY A 117 -4.28 -24.71 -1.95
N ASP A 118 -3.19 -24.89 -1.22
CA ASP A 118 -1.83 -24.73 -1.74
C ASP A 118 -0.97 -25.93 -1.38
N ARG A 119 -0.49 -26.61 -2.41
CA ARG A 119 0.45 -27.72 -2.28
C ARG A 119 1.78 -27.38 -2.94
N VAL A 120 2.82 -27.22 -2.14
CA VAL A 120 4.18 -26.94 -2.63
C VAL A 120 5.06 -28.17 -2.52
N ARG A 121 5.68 -28.55 -3.64
CA ARG A 121 6.77 -29.51 -3.71
C ARG A 121 8.06 -28.75 -4.03
N ALA A 122 8.92 -28.59 -3.02
CA ALA A 122 10.23 -27.97 -3.19
C ALA A 122 11.25 -28.54 -2.18
N ARG A 123 12.51 -28.13 -2.32
CA ARG A 123 13.58 -28.30 -1.32
C ARG A 123 13.65 -27.08 -0.39
N VAL A 124 12.48 -26.64 0.07
CA VAL A 124 12.32 -25.55 1.05
C VAL A 124 11.53 -26.09 2.23
N PRO A 125 11.98 -25.91 3.49
CA PRO A 125 11.24 -26.34 4.67
C PRO A 125 9.86 -25.67 4.77
N GLY A 126 8.80 -26.46 4.98
CA GLY A 126 7.43 -25.98 5.13
C GLY A 126 7.23 -24.87 6.18
N PRO A 127 7.86 -24.93 7.38
CA PRO A 127 7.74 -23.85 8.36
C PRO A 127 8.21 -22.48 7.87
N LEU A 128 9.15 -22.42 6.92
CA LEU A 128 9.59 -21.15 6.32
C LEU A 128 8.57 -20.61 5.30
N LEU A 129 7.70 -21.45 4.77
CA LEU A 129 6.64 -21.09 3.83
C LEU A 129 5.31 -20.78 4.53
N SER A 130 5.11 -21.26 5.76
CA SER A 130 3.81 -21.12 6.46
C SER A 130 3.35 -19.65 6.59
N PRO A 131 4.22 -18.68 6.96
CA PRO A 131 3.82 -17.27 7.01
C PRO A 131 3.43 -16.69 5.64
N VAL A 132 4.05 -17.16 4.56
CA VAL A 132 3.74 -16.73 3.19
C VAL A 132 2.28 -17.08 2.86
N PHE A 133 1.86 -18.30 3.18
CA PHE A 133 0.49 -18.74 2.91
C PHE A 133 -0.53 -18.14 3.88
N ALA A 134 -0.16 -17.90 5.14
CA ALA A 134 -1.01 -17.16 6.09
C ALA A 134 -1.36 -15.77 5.54
N TYR A 135 -0.35 -15.04 5.04
CA TYR A 135 -0.55 -13.75 4.37
C TYR A 135 -1.43 -13.89 3.13
N ARG A 136 -1.13 -14.85 2.24
CA ARG A 136 -1.89 -15.06 0.99
C ARG A 136 -3.39 -15.23 1.25
N TYR A 137 -3.75 -16.13 2.16
CA TYR A 137 -5.15 -16.40 2.47
C TYR A 137 -5.84 -15.20 3.09
N ARG A 138 -5.19 -14.55 4.08
CA ARG A 138 -5.77 -13.37 4.73
C ARG A 138 -5.93 -12.21 3.75
N GLN A 139 -4.91 -11.93 2.95
CA GLN A 139 -4.94 -10.86 1.96
C GLN A 139 -6.10 -11.04 0.98
N MET A 140 -6.21 -12.24 0.41
CA MET A 140 -7.27 -12.54 -0.57
C MET A 140 -8.66 -12.43 0.07
N ALA A 141 -8.85 -12.97 1.28
CA ALA A 141 -10.12 -12.87 1.98
C ALA A 141 -10.52 -11.41 2.26
N LEU A 142 -9.57 -10.59 2.73
CA LEU A 142 -9.82 -9.17 3.04
C LEU A 142 -10.04 -8.33 1.78
N ASP A 143 -9.33 -8.62 0.68
CA ASP A 143 -9.57 -7.93 -0.60
C ASP A 143 -10.96 -8.25 -1.15
N LEU A 144 -11.37 -9.52 -1.13
CA LEU A 144 -12.70 -9.93 -1.58
C LEU A 144 -13.81 -9.32 -0.73
N ASP A 145 -13.66 -9.33 0.60
CA ASP A 145 -14.59 -8.70 1.53
C ASP A 145 -14.71 -7.19 1.26
N ARG A 146 -13.57 -6.50 1.07
CA ARG A 146 -13.55 -5.07 0.73
C ARG A 146 -14.29 -4.77 -0.56
N VAL A 147 -13.98 -5.49 -1.63
CA VAL A 147 -14.57 -5.25 -2.94
C VAL A 147 -16.07 -5.54 -2.91
N ARG A 148 -16.53 -6.52 -2.12
CA ARG A 148 -17.97 -6.75 -1.89
C ARG A 148 -18.61 -5.64 -1.08
N HIS A 149 -17.99 -5.21 0.02
CA HIS A 149 -18.53 -4.16 0.88
C HIS A 149 -18.72 -2.83 0.12
N LEU A 150 -17.84 -2.52 -0.83
CA LEU A 150 -17.93 -1.31 -1.65
C LEU A 150 -18.72 -1.51 -2.95
N ALA A 151 -19.16 -2.72 -3.27
CA ALA A 151 -20.11 -2.96 -4.35
C ALA A 151 -21.50 -2.54 -3.87
N GLY A 152 -22.06 -1.48 -4.46
CA GLY A 152 -23.42 -1.03 -4.14
C GLY A 152 -24.50 -2.06 -4.53
N PRO A 153 -25.76 -1.84 -4.15
CA PRO A 153 -26.88 -2.74 -4.45
C PRO A 153 -27.14 -2.92 -5.97
N GLU A 154 -26.71 -1.97 -6.79
CA GLU A 154 -26.79 -2.03 -8.26
C GLU A 154 -25.63 -2.83 -8.91
N GLY A 155 -24.71 -3.38 -8.10
CA GLY A 155 -23.55 -4.12 -8.56
C GLY A 155 -22.30 -3.24 -8.81
N ARG A 156 -21.25 -3.88 -9.35
CA ARG A 156 -19.95 -3.23 -9.58
C ARG A 156 -19.96 -2.46 -10.90
N ARG A 157 -19.88 -1.12 -10.85
CA ARG A 157 -19.56 -0.31 -12.03
C ARG A 157 -18.04 -0.32 -12.26
N THR A 158 -17.59 -0.76 -13.44
CA THR A 158 -16.20 -0.59 -13.85
C THR A 158 -15.92 0.89 -14.10
N LEU A 159 -14.90 1.42 -13.42
CA LEU A 159 -14.40 2.78 -13.59
C LEU A 159 -13.04 2.74 -14.27
N THR A 160 -12.72 3.79 -15.02
CA THR A 160 -11.39 4.08 -15.53
C THR A 160 -10.71 5.09 -14.61
N VAL A 161 -9.66 4.66 -13.92
CA VAL A 161 -8.96 5.44 -12.89
C VAL A 161 -7.56 5.81 -13.38
N ALA A 162 -7.28 7.11 -13.52
CA ALA A 162 -5.94 7.59 -13.80
C ALA A 162 -5.16 7.76 -12.50
N VAL A 163 -3.91 7.26 -12.44
CA VAL A 163 -3.11 7.26 -11.22
C VAL A 163 -1.73 7.88 -11.49
N THR A 164 -1.43 9.03 -10.90
CA THR A 164 -0.04 9.50 -10.81
C THR A 164 0.69 8.78 -9.67
N GLY A 165 2.02 8.67 -9.74
CA GLY A 165 2.77 7.98 -8.68
C GLY A 165 2.48 6.48 -8.60
N ALA A 166 1.96 5.88 -9.68
CA ALA A 166 1.56 4.48 -9.76
C ALA A 166 2.70 3.47 -9.48
N SER A 167 3.96 3.88 -9.64
CA SER A 167 5.15 3.06 -9.34
C SER A 167 5.67 3.21 -7.91
N GLY A 168 5.09 4.12 -7.12
CA GLY A 168 5.40 4.28 -5.70
C GLY A 168 4.77 3.17 -4.84
N LEU A 169 5.11 3.14 -3.55
CA LEU A 169 4.62 2.12 -2.61
C LEU A 169 3.08 2.04 -2.58
N VAL A 170 2.42 3.16 -2.30
CA VAL A 170 0.95 3.26 -2.23
C VAL A 170 0.33 3.07 -3.61
N GLY A 171 0.89 3.71 -4.64
CA GLY A 171 0.36 3.62 -6.01
C GLY A 171 0.39 2.20 -6.56
N THR A 172 1.46 1.43 -6.28
CA THR A 172 1.58 0.05 -6.74
C THR A 172 0.51 -0.84 -6.10
N ALA A 173 0.32 -0.72 -4.79
CA ALA A 173 -0.69 -1.47 -4.05
C ALA A 173 -2.12 -1.08 -4.47
N LEU A 174 -2.38 0.22 -4.63
CA LEU A 174 -3.69 0.72 -5.07
C LEU A 174 -4.02 0.25 -6.50
N CYS A 175 -3.08 0.36 -7.45
CA CYS A 175 -3.32 -0.10 -8.81
C CYS A 175 -3.62 -1.60 -8.87
N ALA A 176 -2.96 -2.39 -8.02
CA ALA A 176 -3.24 -3.81 -7.92
C ALA A 176 -4.63 -4.10 -7.31
N LEU A 177 -5.01 -3.37 -6.26
CA LEU A 177 -6.34 -3.49 -5.66
C LEU A 177 -7.45 -3.07 -6.63
N LEU A 178 -7.23 -1.99 -7.40
CA LEU A 178 -8.17 -1.55 -8.44
C LEU A 178 -8.36 -2.59 -9.54
N GLY A 179 -7.29 -3.28 -9.96
CA GLY A 179 -7.38 -4.36 -10.94
C GLY A 179 -8.18 -5.55 -10.42
N VAL A 180 -7.93 -5.96 -9.17
CA VAL A 180 -8.73 -6.99 -8.48
C VAL A 180 -10.19 -6.57 -8.29
N ALA A 181 -10.45 -5.28 -8.06
CA ALA A 181 -11.80 -4.73 -7.96
C ALA A 181 -12.52 -4.62 -9.32
N GLY A 182 -11.87 -4.96 -10.43
CA GLY A 182 -12.45 -4.93 -11.78
C GLY A 182 -12.47 -3.53 -12.41
N HIS A 183 -11.65 -2.60 -11.92
CA HIS A 183 -11.49 -1.26 -12.49
C HIS A 183 -10.33 -1.22 -13.50
N ARG A 184 -10.43 -0.34 -14.50
CA ARG A 184 -9.35 -0.07 -15.45
C ARG A 184 -8.41 0.98 -14.89
N VAL A 185 -7.11 0.72 -14.90
CA VAL A 185 -6.10 1.65 -14.40
C VAL A 185 -5.30 2.25 -15.55
N ILE A 186 -5.21 3.58 -15.60
CA ILE A 186 -4.33 4.33 -16.50
C ILE A 186 -3.19 4.94 -15.67
N ARG A 187 -1.95 4.49 -15.88
CA ARG A 187 -0.80 4.99 -15.12
C ARG A 187 -0.26 6.26 -15.77
N LEU A 188 -0.23 7.35 -15.02
CA LEU A 188 0.34 8.61 -15.47
C LEU A 188 1.83 8.63 -15.11
N VAL A 189 2.69 8.40 -16.11
CA VAL A 189 4.13 8.20 -15.94
C VAL A 189 4.92 9.40 -16.44
N ARG A 190 6.00 9.79 -15.74
CA ARG A 190 6.84 10.93 -16.14
C ARG A 190 7.77 10.64 -17.33
N GLY A 191 8.05 9.35 -17.57
CA GLY A 191 8.88 8.89 -18.68
C GLY A 191 8.06 8.61 -19.95
N ALA A 192 8.66 7.89 -20.89
CA ALA A 192 7.93 7.36 -22.03
C ALA A 192 6.90 6.31 -21.55
N ALA A 193 5.67 6.40 -22.07
CA ALA A 193 4.65 5.39 -21.86
C ALA A 193 5.04 4.09 -22.59
N SER A 194 4.86 2.95 -21.93
CA SER A 194 5.29 1.64 -22.42
C SER A 194 4.14 0.71 -22.81
N GLY A 195 2.89 1.20 -22.81
CA GLY A 195 1.71 0.44 -23.19
C GLY A 195 0.41 1.25 -23.21
N ALA A 196 -0.70 0.62 -23.58
CA ALA A 196 -2.00 1.26 -23.73
C ALA A 196 -2.62 1.76 -22.41
N ASP A 197 -2.18 1.22 -21.28
CA ASP A 197 -2.60 1.60 -19.93
C ASP A 197 -1.61 2.55 -19.24
N GLU A 198 -0.74 3.20 -20.02
CA GLU A 198 0.14 4.26 -19.55
C GLU A 198 -0.04 5.52 -20.41
N ARG A 199 0.01 6.69 -19.77
CA ARG A 199 0.07 7.98 -20.46
C ARG A 199 1.26 8.76 -19.92
N ARG A 200 2.01 9.37 -20.84
CA ARG A 200 3.09 10.28 -20.45
C ARG A 200 2.47 11.52 -19.80
N TRP A 201 2.95 11.85 -18.63
CA TRP A 201 2.55 13.01 -17.84
C TRP A 201 3.74 13.94 -17.65
N ASP A 202 3.69 15.08 -18.32
CA ASP A 202 4.57 16.21 -18.02
C ASP A 202 4.02 16.95 -16.79
N THR A 203 4.84 17.09 -15.76
CA THR A 203 4.42 17.71 -14.50
C THR A 203 4.31 19.23 -14.60
N GLY A 204 5.00 19.85 -15.56
CA GLY A 204 4.99 21.29 -15.78
C GLY A 204 3.92 21.74 -16.77
N ASP A 205 3.66 20.92 -17.79
CA ASP A 205 2.72 21.22 -18.88
C ASP A 205 1.96 19.96 -19.31
N PRO A 206 1.02 19.46 -18.49
CA PRO A 206 0.31 18.23 -18.79
C PRO A 206 -0.61 18.42 -20.02
N ASP A 207 -0.61 17.43 -20.91
CA ASP A 207 -1.45 17.43 -22.11
C ASP A 207 -2.94 17.63 -21.76
N PRO A 208 -3.69 18.52 -22.44
CA PRO A 208 -5.12 18.69 -22.23
C PRO A 208 -5.94 17.39 -22.34
N SER A 209 -5.50 16.42 -23.16
CA SER A 209 -6.16 15.13 -23.35
C SER A 209 -5.75 14.07 -22.32
N LEU A 210 -4.90 14.41 -21.34
CA LEU A 210 -4.32 13.46 -20.38
C LEU A 210 -5.37 12.63 -19.63
N LEU A 211 -6.55 13.22 -19.41
CA LEU A 211 -7.65 12.62 -18.65
C LEU A 211 -8.82 12.13 -19.52
N ASP A 212 -8.65 12.00 -20.84
CA ASP A 212 -9.72 11.52 -21.71
C ASP A 212 -10.15 10.09 -21.38
N GLY A 213 -11.47 9.88 -21.28
CA GLY A 213 -12.06 8.61 -20.87
C GLY A 213 -11.79 8.22 -19.41
N VAL A 214 -11.32 9.14 -18.55
CA VAL A 214 -11.07 8.88 -17.14
C VAL A 214 -12.27 9.31 -16.29
N ASP A 215 -12.77 8.40 -15.44
CA ASP A 215 -13.82 8.67 -14.47
C ASP A 215 -13.26 9.33 -13.20
N VAL A 216 -12.09 8.86 -12.72
CA VAL A 216 -11.47 9.34 -11.47
C VAL A 216 -9.96 9.55 -11.65
N LEU A 217 -9.46 10.72 -11.24
CA LEU A 217 -8.03 11.00 -11.10
C LEU A 217 -7.58 10.76 -9.66
N VAL A 218 -6.57 9.93 -9.47
CA VAL A 218 -5.86 9.74 -8.19
C VAL A 218 -4.46 10.32 -8.29
N HIS A 219 -4.15 11.32 -7.47
CA HIS A 219 -2.86 12.00 -7.45
C HIS A 219 -2.00 11.58 -6.25
N LEU A 220 -1.07 10.63 -6.46
CA LEU A 220 -0.12 10.13 -5.44
C LEU A 220 1.34 10.59 -5.67
N ALA A 221 1.62 11.25 -6.79
CA ALA A 221 2.97 11.66 -7.13
C ALA A 221 3.51 12.73 -6.19
N GLY A 222 4.75 12.54 -5.73
CA GLY A 222 5.49 13.53 -4.98
C GLY A 222 6.93 13.08 -4.77
N ALA A 223 7.86 14.02 -4.62
CA ALA A 223 9.22 13.68 -4.23
C ALA A 223 9.23 13.07 -2.83
N SER A 224 10.10 12.07 -2.61
CA SER A 224 10.31 11.46 -1.31
C SER A 224 10.63 12.53 -0.27
N ILE A 225 9.88 12.54 0.83
CA ILE A 225 10.17 13.41 1.97
C ILE A 225 11.42 12.94 2.74
N ALA A 226 11.76 11.65 2.65
CA ALA A 226 12.94 11.08 3.29
C ALA A 226 14.21 11.78 2.78
N GLY A 227 15.05 12.22 3.70
CA GLY A 227 16.28 12.97 3.42
C GLY A 227 16.57 13.98 4.51
N ARG A 228 17.67 14.70 4.37
CA ARG A 228 18.00 15.81 5.28
C ARG A 228 17.20 17.05 4.92
N PHE A 229 16.53 17.65 5.91
CA PHE A 229 15.66 18.81 5.73
C PHE A 229 16.45 20.11 5.57
N THR A 230 17.14 20.21 4.44
CA THR A 230 17.75 21.45 3.94
C THR A 230 16.71 22.28 3.20
N ASP A 231 16.94 23.60 3.06
CA ASP A 231 16.02 24.47 2.31
C ASP A 231 15.85 24.00 0.87
N ARG A 232 16.93 23.52 0.23
CA ARG A 232 16.88 22.90 -1.10
C ARG A 232 15.98 21.65 -1.14
N HIS A 233 16.05 20.79 -0.13
CA HIS A 233 15.22 19.58 -0.06
C HIS A 233 13.75 19.94 0.13
N LEU A 234 13.45 20.88 1.04
CA LEU A 234 12.09 21.36 1.27
C LEU A 234 11.50 22.07 0.05
N ALA A 235 12.31 22.86 -0.68
CA ALA A 235 11.91 23.45 -1.96
C ALA A 235 11.58 22.36 -2.99
N ALA A 236 12.42 21.34 -3.16
CA ALA A 236 12.14 20.23 -4.07
C ALA A 236 10.87 19.46 -3.68
N VAL A 237 10.64 19.26 -2.37
CA VAL A 237 9.42 18.65 -1.82
C VAL A 237 8.20 19.49 -2.20
N ARG A 238 8.27 20.82 -2.01
CA ARG A 238 7.22 21.79 -2.36
C ARG A 238 6.92 21.79 -3.87
N ASP A 239 7.96 21.96 -4.69
CA ASP A 239 7.85 22.07 -6.16
C ASP A 239 7.29 20.80 -6.78
N SER A 240 7.63 19.63 -6.23
CA SER A 240 7.10 18.34 -6.70
C SER A 240 5.62 18.10 -6.39
N ARG A 241 5.00 18.93 -5.53
CA ARG A 241 3.62 18.77 -5.06
C ARG A 241 2.71 19.86 -5.62
N ILE A 242 3.01 21.13 -5.35
CA ILE A 242 2.05 22.23 -5.49
C ILE A 242 1.73 22.52 -6.96
N GLY A 243 2.77 22.82 -7.76
CA GLY A 243 2.61 23.13 -9.18
C GLY A 243 1.92 21.99 -9.95
N PRO A 244 2.45 20.75 -9.88
CA PRO A 244 1.85 19.61 -10.56
C PRO A 244 0.42 19.30 -10.11
N THR A 245 0.10 19.44 -8.82
CA THR A 245 -1.27 19.26 -8.31
C THR A 245 -2.22 20.31 -8.92
N ARG A 246 -1.78 21.58 -8.98
CA ARG A 246 -2.60 22.66 -9.54
C ARG A 246 -2.95 22.43 -11.00
N ARG A 247 -1.97 22.03 -11.81
CA ARG A 247 -2.18 21.75 -13.24
C ARG A 247 -3.13 20.58 -13.46
N LEU A 248 -3.02 19.53 -12.65
CA LEU A 248 -3.97 18.42 -12.69
C LEU A 248 -5.38 18.84 -12.25
N ALA A 249 -5.49 19.70 -11.22
CA ALA A 249 -6.78 20.24 -10.79
C ALA A 249 -7.42 21.13 -11.87
N GLU A 250 -6.63 21.91 -12.61
CA GLU A 250 -7.08 22.68 -13.78
C GLU A 250 -7.60 21.76 -14.90
N LEU A 251 -6.90 20.66 -15.19
CA LEU A 251 -7.36 19.65 -16.16
C LEU A 251 -8.66 18.99 -15.73
N VAL A 252 -8.82 18.69 -14.43
CA VAL A 252 -10.09 18.16 -13.89
C VAL A 252 -11.21 19.20 -14.05
N ALA A 253 -10.93 20.46 -13.73
CA ALA A 253 -11.91 21.55 -13.79
C ALA A 253 -12.38 21.88 -15.21
N ALA A 254 -11.53 21.67 -16.22
CA ALA A 254 -11.83 21.97 -17.62
C ALA A 254 -12.70 20.90 -18.31
N ARG A 255 -13.08 19.82 -17.63
CA ARG A 255 -13.84 18.71 -18.22
C ARG A 255 -15.33 18.83 -17.95
N ASP A 256 -16.10 18.42 -18.94
CA ASP A 256 -17.54 18.20 -18.80
C ASP A 256 -17.78 16.83 -18.14
N GLY A 257 -18.55 16.82 -17.04
CA GLY A 257 -18.94 15.60 -16.33
C GLY A 257 -18.30 15.42 -14.94
N ALA A 258 -18.79 14.43 -14.18
CA ALA A 258 -18.40 14.19 -12.79
C ALA A 258 -17.07 13.42 -12.68
N THR A 259 -15.96 14.01 -13.12
CA THR A 259 -14.62 13.49 -12.81
C THR A 259 -14.34 13.73 -11.32
N ALA A 260 -14.09 12.67 -10.55
CA ALA A 260 -13.63 12.84 -9.17
C ALA A 260 -12.09 12.99 -9.13
N MET A 261 -11.58 13.78 -8.19
CA MET A 261 -10.15 13.92 -7.92
C MET A 261 -9.86 13.49 -6.48
N VAL A 262 -9.07 12.44 -6.32
CA VAL A 262 -8.54 11.99 -5.03
C VAL A 262 -7.07 12.37 -4.95
N SER A 263 -6.74 13.41 -4.20
CA SER A 263 -5.37 13.86 -4.01
C SER A 263 -4.81 13.32 -2.70
N SER A 264 -3.56 12.85 -2.74
CA SER A 264 -2.80 12.64 -1.51
C SER A 264 -2.57 13.97 -0.78
N SER A 265 -2.42 13.87 0.53
CA SER A 265 -2.00 14.90 1.50
C SER A 265 -1.24 14.19 2.63
N ALA A 266 -0.98 14.87 3.76
CA ALA A 266 -0.33 14.27 4.92
C ALA A 266 -0.86 14.86 6.24
N ILE A 267 -0.80 14.07 7.32
CA ILE A 267 -1.06 14.60 8.67
C ILE A 267 -0.06 15.68 9.11
N GLY A 268 1.05 15.83 8.37
CA GLY A 268 1.95 16.99 8.47
C GLY A 268 1.25 18.35 8.35
N TYR A 269 0.03 18.40 7.78
CA TYR A 269 -0.85 19.56 7.83
C TYR A 269 -1.01 20.15 9.24
N TYR A 270 -1.08 19.28 10.26
CA TYR A 270 -1.33 19.70 11.64
C TYR A 270 -0.08 20.25 12.34
N GLY A 271 1.09 20.28 11.70
CA GLY A 271 2.37 20.68 12.30
C GLY A 271 3.01 19.57 13.13
N ALA A 272 4.31 19.70 13.38
CA ALA A 272 5.12 18.62 13.96
C ALA A 272 4.74 18.26 15.40
N ASP A 273 4.28 19.21 16.22
CA ASP A 273 3.99 18.97 17.64
C ASP A 273 2.65 19.57 18.03
N ARG A 274 1.73 18.71 18.45
CA ARG A 274 0.41 19.08 18.99
C ARG A 274 0.12 18.44 20.36
N GLY A 275 1.11 17.77 20.95
CA GLY A 275 0.98 17.03 22.20
C GLY A 275 -0.23 16.09 22.25
N ASP A 276 -0.92 16.07 23.40
CA ASP A 276 -2.06 15.18 23.65
C ASP A 276 -3.39 15.63 22.99
N ARG A 277 -3.40 16.77 22.28
CA ARG A 277 -4.61 17.26 21.60
C ARG A 277 -4.98 16.30 20.48
N THR A 278 -6.21 15.78 20.51
CA THR A 278 -6.78 15.04 19.38
C THR A 278 -7.00 15.97 18.20
N LEU A 279 -6.52 15.56 17.03
CA LEU A 279 -6.58 16.28 15.76
C LEU A 279 -7.59 15.60 14.84
N THR A 280 -8.56 16.36 14.37
CA THR A 280 -9.63 15.92 13.46
C THR A 280 -9.53 16.66 12.13
N GLU A 281 -10.32 16.27 11.14
CA GLU A 281 -10.40 16.92 9.83
C GLU A 281 -10.81 18.39 9.92
N GLU A 282 -11.54 18.79 10.98
CA GLU A 282 -11.91 20.19 11.26
C GLU A 282 -10.78 21.00 11.91
N THR A 283 -9.72 20.35 12.39
CA THR A 283 -8.60 21.03 13.01
C THR A 283 -7.79 21.79 11.96
N GLY A 284 -7.62 23.10 12.18
CA GLY A 284 -6.82 23.97 11.32
C GLY A 284 -5.33 23.59 11.24
N PRO A 285 -4.61 24.21 10.30
CA PRO A 285 -3.22 23.85 10.03
C PRO A 285 -2.34 24.17 11.24
N GLY A 286 -1.26 23.39 11.38
CA GLY A 286 -0.18 23.73 12.31
C GLY A 286 0.75 24.79 11.73
N SER A 287 1.83 25.04 12.46
CA SER A 287 2.94 25.88 12.02
C SER A 287 4.13 25.02 11.58
N GLY A 288 5.04 25.62 10.82
CA GLY A 288 6.30 25.01 10.41
C GLY A 288 6.33 24.70 8.91
N PRO A 289 7.53 24.47 8.36
CA PRO A 289 7.73 24.33 6.92
C PRO A 289 6.91 23.18 6.31
N LEU A 290 6.74 22.06 7.02
CA LEU A 290 5.91 20.96 6.51
C LEU A 290 4.42 21.31 6.50
N ALA A 291 3.92 21.94 7.57
CA ALA A 291 2.52 22.33 7.65
C ALA A 291 2.16 23.33 6.54
N GLU A 292 3.02 24.31 6.28
CA GLU A 292 2.88 25.27 5.19
C GLU A 292 2.86 24.58 3.82
N ILE A 293 3.82 23.69 3.55
CA ILE A 293 3.85 22.93 2.28
C ILE A 293 2.58 22.11 2.09
N VAL A 294 2.10 21.42 3.13
CA VAL A 294 0.88 20.59 3.04
C VAL A 294 -0.37 21.45 2.87
N ALA A 295 -0.48 22.58 3.58
CA ALA A 295 -1.60 23.50 3.42
C ALA A 295 -1.65 24.09 2.00
N GLU A 296 -0.52 24.51 1.44
CA GLU A 296 -0.47 24.99 0.05
C GLU A 296 -0.72 23.88 -0.97
N TRP A 297 -0.31 22.63 -0.67
CA TRP A 297 -0.59 21.48 -1.50
C TRP A 297 -2.09 21.16 -1.56
N GLU A 298 -2.78 21.17 -0.42
CA GLU A 298 -4.25 21.01 -0.39
C GLU A 298 -4.96 22.16 -1.12
N ALA A 299 -4.47 23.40 -0.96
CA ALA A 299 -5.01 24.56 -1.67
C ALA A 299 -4.80 24.48 -3.19
N ALA A 300 -3.79 23.76 -3.67
CA ALA A 300 -3.57 23.55 -5.11
C ALA A 300 -4.71 22.77 -5.79
N CYS A 301 -5.57 22.07 -5.03
CA CYS A 301 -6.75 21.41 -5.55
C CYS A 301 -7.93 22.36 -5.82
N GLU A 302 -7.81 23.66 -5.48
CA GLU A 302 -8.90 24.64 -5.57
C GLU A 302 -9.55 24.75 -6.97
N PRO A 303 -8.81 24.71 -8.10
CA PRO A 303 -9.45 24.73 -9.42
C PRO A 303 -10.51 23.63 -9.59
N ALA A 304 -10.17 22.39 -9.16
CA ALA A 304 -11.11 21.28 -9.20
C ALA A 304 -12.26 21.46 -8.21
N ARG A 305 -12.00 21.97 -7.00
CA ARG A 305 -13.04 22.23 -5.98
C ARG A 305 -14.09 23.26 -6.41
N ARG A 306 -13.71 24.22 -7.26
CA ARG A 306 -14.60 25.24 -7.84
C ARG A 306 -15.40 24.76 -9.04
N SER A 307 -15.07 23.58 -9.57
CA SER A 307 -15.80 22.93 -10.66
C SER A 307 -16.91 22.02 -10.12
N HIS A 308 -17.55 21.24 -10.98
CA HIS A 308 -18.50 20.20 -10.59
C HIS A 308 -17.84 18.90 -10.12
N ALA A 309 -16.50 18.85 -10.09
CA ALA A 309 -15.73 17.68 -9.67
C ALA A 309 -15.85 17.43 -8.16
N ARG A 310 -16.00 16.15 -7.79
CA ARG A 310 -15.85 15.71 -6.40
C ARG A 310 -14.37 15.67 -6.05
N VAL A 311 -13.95 16.42 -5.02
CA VAL A 311 -12.55 16.46 -4.59
C VAL A 311 -12.39 15.88 -3.18
N VAL A 312 -11.41 14.99 -3.04
CA VAL A 312 -11.10 14.28 -1.81
C VAL A 312 -9.60 14.39 -1.53
N THR A 313 -9.20 14.90 -0.37
CA THR A 313 -7.78 15.09 0.02
C THR A 313 -7.39 14.21 1.20
N MET A 314 -6.45 13.28 1.01
CA MET A 314 -6.09 12.23 1.97
C MET A 314 -4.91 12.61 2.87
N ARG A 315 -5.20 13.10 4.07
CA ARG A 315 -4.17 13.35 5.11
C ARG A 315 -3.68 12.03 5.67
N THR A 316 -2.65 11.49 5.03
CA THR A 316 -2.13 10.15 5.30
C THR A 316 -1.20 10.16 6.51
N GLY A 317 -1.35 9.18 7.41
CA GLY A 317 -0.43 8.94 8.52
C GLY A 317 0.85 8.19 8.16
N LEU A 318 1.51 7.61 9.16
CA LEU A 318 2.69 6.77 8.98
C LEU A 318 2.29 5.43 8.36
N VAL A 319 2.49 5.28 7.05
CA VAL A 319 2.14 4.07 6.31
C VAL A 319 3.06 2.91 6.68
N LEU A 320 2.48 1.85 7.22
CA LEU A 320 3.19 0.62 7.58
C LEU A 320 3.11 -0.37 6.43
N SER A 321 4.27 -0.73 5.89
CA SER A 321 4.40 -1.79 4.90
C SER A 321 5.74 -2.51 5.01
N GLY A 322 5.76 -3.83 4.95
CA GLY A 322 6.99 -4.62 4.83
C GLY A 322 7.71 -4.39 3.49
N ALA A 323 7.02 -3.83 2.48
CA ALA A 323 7.57 -3.64 1.14
C ALA A 323 8.39 -2.35 0.99
N GLY A 324 8.24 -1.39 1.90
CA GLY A 324 8.91 -0.09 1.83
C GLY A 324 8.47 0.89 2.91
N GLY A 325 8.94 2.14 2.83
CA GLY A 325 8.61 3.17 3.82
C GLY A 325 9.41 3.02 5.12
N LEU A 326 8.81 3.39 6.24
CA LEU A 326 9.49 3.44 7.54
C LEU A 326 9.65 2.05 8.21
N LEU A 327 8.80 1.08 7.89
CA LEU A 327 8.74 -0.17 8.64
C LEU A 327 9.97 -1.08 8.39
N PRO A 328 10.45 -1.31 7.15
CA PRO A 328 11.59 -2.19 6.92
C PRO A 328 12.89 -1.79 7.65
N PRO A 329 13.34 -0.52 7.64
CA PRO A 329 14.54 -0.13 8.40
C PRO A 329 14.34 -0.27 9.91
N LEU A 330 13.15 0.08 10.44
CA LEU A 330 12.84 -0.11 11.86
C LEU A 330 12.84 -1.59 12.25
N ALA A 331 12.26 -2.46 11.41
CA ALA A 331 12.27 -3.90 11.62
C ALA A 331 13.69 -4.47 11.55
N ALA A 332 14.54 -3.99 10.62
CA ALA A 332 15.92 -4.44 10.51
C ALA A 332 16.73 -4.13 11.79
N ILE A 333 16.63 -2.89 12.31
CA ILE A 333 17.30 -2.50 13.56
C ILE A 333 16.72 -3.25 14.76
N THR A 334 15.41 -3.47 14.79
CA THR A 334 14.78 -4.22 15.90
C THR A 334 15.18 -5.69 15.91
N ARG A 335 15.35 -6.32 14.73
CA ARG A 335 15.82 -7.70 14.60
C ARG A 335 17.19 -7.96 15.22
N THR A 336 18.06 -6.94 15.28
CA THR A 336 19.38 -7.02 15.93
C THR A 336 19.35 -6.80 17.44
N GLY A 337 18.17 -6.51 18.03
CA GLY A 337 18.02 -6.16 19.44
C GLY A 337 18.37 -4.70 19.76
N LEU A 338 18.67 -3.90 18.74
CA LEU A 338 18.98 -2.46 18.88
C LEU A 338 17.75 -1.56 18.66
N GLY A 339 16.56 -2.17 18.53
CA GLY A 339 15.30 -1.43 18.44
C GLY A 339 14.96 -0.78 19.78
N GLY A 340 14.80 0.54 19.77
CA GLY A 340 14.57 1.33 20.98
C GLY A 340 13.51 2.40 20.79
N ARG A 341 13.02 2.94 21.91
CA ARG A 341 12.18 4.14 21.90
C ARG A 341 13.03 5.35 21.47
N LEU A 342 12.40 6.29 20.75
CA LEU A 342 12.99 7.55 20.34
C LEU A 342 12.68 8.62 21.39
N GLY A 343 13.72 9.27 21.94
CA GLY A 343 13.57 10.36 22.90
C GLY A 343 12.78 9.95 24.15
N SER A 344 11.76 10.74 24.52
CA SER A 344 10.87 10.42 25.65
C SER A 344 10.00 9.19 25.38
N GLY A 345 9.75 8.88 24.11
CA GLY A 345 8.85 7.83 23.67
C GLY A 345 7.37 8.12 23.90
N ARG A 346 7.00 9.35 24.29
CA ARG A 346 5.61 9.76 24.54
C ARG A 346 4.90 10.30 23.30
N GLN A 347 5.66 10.73 22.30
CA GLN A 347 5.10 11.32 21.08
C GLN A 347 4.14 10.36 20.39
N TRP A 348 2.99 10.90 19.99
CA TRP A 348 1.92 10.19 19.30
C TRP A 348 2.31 9.93 17.84
N MET A 349 2.22 8.65 17.48
CA MET A 349 2.43 8.12 16.14
C MET A 349 1.07 7.71 15.57
N SER A 350 0.53 8.56 14.70
CA SER A 350 -0.65 8.23 13.91
C SER A 350 -0.24 7.45 12.66
N TRP A 351 -0.52 6.15 12.67
CA TRP A 351 -0.07 5.18 11.67
C TRP A 351 -1.26 4.64 10.87
N ILE A 352 -0.99 3.99 9.74
CA ILE A 352 -2.00 3.24 8.99
C ILE A 352 -1.36 2.05 8.27
N ALA A 353 -2.02 0.89 8.23
CA ALA A 353 -1.56 -0.23 7.40
C ALA A 353 -1.68 0.13 5.91
N LEU A 354 -0.80 -0.39 5.06
CA LEU A 354 -0.85 -0.09 3.61
C LEU A 354 -2.20 -0.51 3.00
N ASP A 355 -2.74 -1.66 3.41
CA ASP A 355 -4.03 -2.13 2.90
C ASP A 355 -5.20 -1.26 3.33
N ASP A 356 -5.25 -0.82 4.59
CA ASP A 356 -6.26 0.13 5.07
C ASP A 356 -6.18 1.44 4.29
N LEU A 357 -4.97 1.93 4.02
CA LEU A 357 -4.80 3.12 3.19
C LEU A 357 -5.37 2.92 1.78
N THR A 358 -5.03 1.80 1.11
CA THR A 358 -5.57 1.52 -0.22
C THR A 358 -7.08 1.30 -0.23
N ASP A 359 -7.65 0.75 0.84
CA ASP A 359 -9.10 0.60 1.03
C ASP A 359 -9.79 1.96 1.12
N ILE A 360 -9.18 2.94 1.81
CA ILE A 360 -9.70 4.31 1.89
C ILE A 360 -9.62 5.00 0.53
N TYR A 361 -8.53 4.82 -0.22
CA TYR A 361 -8.45 5.33 -1.60
C TYR A 361 -9.50 4.67 -2.49
N LEU A 362 -9.69 3.35 -2.40
CA LEU A 362 -10.74 2.64 -3.15
C LEU A 362 -12.12 3.20 -2.82
N ARG A 363 -12.43 3.39 -1.52
CA ARG A 363 -13.67 4.04 -1.08
C ARG A 363 -13.78 5.44 -1.68
N ALA A 364 -12.74 6.28 -1.60
CA ALA A 364 -12.76 7.62 -2.18
C ALA A 364 -12.99 7.62 -3.71
N ILE A 365 -12.59 6.56 -4.40
CA ILE A 365 -12.82 6.40 -5.85
C ILE A 365 -14.29 6.06 -6.13
N VAL A 366 -14.88 5.12 -5.39
CA VAL A 366 -16.20 4.54 -5.73
C VAL A 366 -17.37 5.11 -4.94
N ASP A 367 -17.14 5.65 -3.74
CA ASP A 367 -18.16 6.19 -2.85
C ASP A 367 -18.35 7.69 -3.09
N PRO A 368 -19.48 8.11 -3.71
CA PRO A 368 -19.74 9.53 -3.99
C PRO A 368 -19.99 10.35 -2.71
N THR A 369 -20.26 9.72 -1.57
CA THR A 369 -20.52 10.41 -0.31
C THR A 369 -19.24 10.88 0.39
N LEU A 370 -18.09 10.28 0.06
CA LEU A 370 -16.81 10.69 0.61
C LEU A 370 -16.29 11.93 -0.14
N VAL A 371 -16.32 13.08 0.54
CA VAL A 371 -15.95 14.39 0.00
C VAL A 371 -15.08 15.17 0.98
N GLY A 372 -14.26 16.10 0.47
CA GLY A 372 -13.46 17.00 1.30
C GLY A 372 -12.20 16.33 1.84
N THR A 373 -11.84 16.65 3.07
CA THR A 373 -10.60 16.17 3.68
C THR A 373 -10.87 14.94 4.54
N VAL A 374 -9.98 13.96 4.51
CA VAL A 374 -10.08 12.74 5.31
C VAL A 374 -8.73 12.44 5.95
N ASN A 375 -8.73 12.15 7.24
CA ASN A 375 -7.56 11.60 7.91
C ASN A 375 -7.46 10.10 7.61
N ALA A 376 -6.50 9.72 6.78
CA ALA A 376 -6.20 8.33 6.48
C ALA A 376 -5.21 7.79 7.52
N VAL A 377 -5.72 7.55 8.72
CA VAL A 377 -5.02 6.97 9.88
C VAL A 377 -5.84 5.82 10.47
N ALA A 378 -5.17 4.86 11.12
CA ALA A 378 -5.83 3.84 11.91
C ALA A 378 -6.55 4.48 13.12
N PRO A 379 -7.66 3.90 13.61
CA PRO A 379 -8.47 4.49 14.68
C PRO A 379 -7.79 4.49 16.06
N GLN A 380 -6.67 3.77 16.22
CA GLN A 380 -5.93 3.68 17.48
C GLN A 380 -4.50 4.24 17.30
N PRO A 381 -4.29 5.56 17.42
CA PRO A 381 -2.95 6.12 17.47
C PRO A 381 -2.22 5.59 18.70
N VAL A 382 -0.91 5.42 18.58
CA VAL A 382 -0.06 4.88 19.66
C VAL A 382 1.08 5.82 19.96
N THR A 383 1.65 5.76 21.17
CA THR A 383 2.91 6.45 21.46
C THR A 383 4.09 5.71 20.84
N ASN A 384 5.21 6.39 20.65
CA ASN A 384 6.44 5.75 20.18
C ASN A 384 6.87 4.57 21.07
N SER A 385 6.71 4.66 22.40
CA SER A 385 6.99 3.54 23.31
C SER A 385 6.10 2.33 23.05
N GLN A 386 4.81 2.56 22.79
CA GLN A 386 3.86 1.49 22.43
C GLN A 386 4.22 0.89 21.06
N PHE A 387 4.56 1.72 20.08
CA PHE A 387 4.99 1.27 18.75
C PHE A 387 6.23 0.38 18.84
N THR A 388 7.29 0.86 19.49
CA THR A 388 8.54 0.11 19.68
C THR A 388 8.28 -1.23 20.36
N ARG A 389 7.48 -1.25 21.44
CA ARG A 389 7.14 -2.49 22.14
C ARG A 389 6.39 -3.48 21.26
N ALA A 390 5.40 -3.01 20.49
CA ALA A 390 4.63 -3.86 19.58
C ALA A 390 5.53 -4.46 18.50
N LEU A 391 6.43 -3.66 17.91
CA LEU A 391 7.40 -4.14 16.92
C LEU A 391 8.37 -5.18 17.51
N GLY A 392 8.91 -4.94 18.71
CA GLY A 392 9.73 -5.90 19.43
C GLY A 392 9.01 -7.22 19.72
N SER A 393 7.74 -7.14 20.12
CA SER A 393 6.90 -8.31 20.37
C SER A 393 6.69 -9.15 19.11
N VAL A 394 6.33 -8.54 17.98
CA VAL A 394 6.12 -9.25 16.70
C VAL A 394 7.42 -9.90 16.22
N LEU A 395 8.55 -9.22 16.40
CA LEU A 395 9.86 -9.72 15.99
C LEU A 395 10.53 -10.63 17.02
N HIS A 396 9.91 -10.86 18.18
CA HIS A 396 10.46 -11.65 19.28
C HIS A 396 11.85 -11.15 19.71
N ARG A 397 11.96 -9.83 19.92
CA ARG A 397 13.19 -9.14 20.32
C ARG A 397 12.93 -8.16 21.47
N PRO A 398 13.84 -8.09 22.46
CA PRO A 398 13.73 -7.11 23.53
C PRO A 398 13.94 -5.69 22.99
N THR A 399 13.20 -4.72 23.51
CA THR A 399 13.29 -3.30 23.14
C THR A 399 13.66 -2.43 24.33
N VAL A 400 14.73 -2.82 25.04
CA VAL A 400 15.13 -2.24 26.32
C VAL A 400 16.11 -1.08 26.18
N VAL A 401 16.89 -1.06 25.10
CA VAL A 401 17.89 -0.02 24.84
C VAL A 401 17.21 1.17 24.16
N PRO A 402 17.13 2.36 24.77
CA PRO A 402 16.62 3.53 24.09
C PRO A 402 17.56 3.96 22.95
N VAL A 403 16.99 4.47 21.86
CA VAL A 403 17.79 5.03 20.78
C VAL A 403 18.41 6.33 21.27
N PRO A 404 19.73 6.54 21.10
CA PRO A 404 20.36 7.81 21.46
C PRO A 404 19.68 8.99 20.74
N GLY A 405 19.36 10.06 21.47
CA GLY A 405 18.58 11.19 20.94
C GLY A 405 19.17 11.89 19.71
N PHE A 406 20.48 11.76 19.49
CA PHE A 406 21.17 12.31 18.31
C PHE A 406 21.05 11.44 17.05
N ALA A 407 20.66 10.16 17.17
CA ALA A 407 20.70 9.21 16.05
C ALA A 407 19.76 9.59 14.90
N PRO A 408 18.51 10.05 15.12
CA PRO A 408 17.66 10.55 14.05
C PRO A 408 18.23 11.82 13.39
N GLY A 409 18.83 12.72 14.20
CA GLY A 409 19.46 13.95 13.72
C GLY A 409 20.66 13.71 12.80
N LEU A 410 21.39 12.60 12.97
CA LEU A 410 22.45 12.20 12.05
C LEU A 410 21.91 11.85 10.66
N LEU A 411 20.73 11.23 10.56
CA LEU A 411 20.14 10.80 9.29
C LEU A 411 19.30 11.90 8.62
N LEU A 412 18.49 12.61 9.39
CA LEU A 412 17.46 13.55 8.88
C LEU A 412 17.86 15.03 9.07
N GLY A 413 18.95 15.32 9.79
CA GLY A 413 19.25 16.65 10.29
C GLY A 413 18.36 17.01 11.49
N SER A 414 18.66 18.10 12.20
CA SER A 414 17.87 18.55 13.35
C SER A 414 16.42 18.83 12.98
N ARG A 415 16.20 19.62 11.91
CA ARG A 415 14.85 19.94 11.38
C ARG A 415 14.06 18.69 11.01
N GLY A 416 14.67 17.73 10.30
CA GLY A 416 13.97 16.50 9.92
C GLY A 416 13.73 15.55 11.10
N SER A 417 14.57 15.63 12.15
CA SER A 417 14.32 14.91 13.40
C SER A 417 13.10 15.47 14.11
N GLU A 418 12.95 16.79 14.20
CA GLU A 418 11.79 17.46 14.82
C GLU A 418 10.51 17.24 14.01
N GLU A 419 10.57 17.48 12.70
CA GLU A 419 9.41 17.47 11.80
C GLU A 419 8.86 16.07 11.47
N LEU A 420 9.68 15.01 11.62
CA LEU A 420 9.25 13.64 11.28
C LEU A 420 9.51 12.62 12.38
N ALA A 421 10.74 12.54 12.90
CA ALA A 421 11.11 11.45 13.83
C ALA A 421 10.56 11.66 15.25
N LEU A 422 10.42 12.92 15.65
CA LEU A 422 9.89 13.34 16.95
C LEU A 422 8.52 13.99 16.83
N ALA A 423 7.89 13.92 15.65
CA ALA A 423 6.55 14.44 15.45
C ALA A 423 5.57 13.80 16.45
N ASP A 424 4.70 14.63 17.01
CA ASP A 424 3.74 14.31 18.06
C ASP A 424 2.34 14.71 17.60
N GLN A 425 1.66 13.75 16.95
CA GLN A 425 0.38 13.97 16.29
C GLN A 425 -0.60 12.85 16.66
N LYS A 426 -1.60 13.19 17.49
CA LYS A 426 -2.71 12.30 17.86
C LYS A 426 -3.91 12.54 16.95
N VAL A 427 -3.94 11.88 15.79
CA VAL A 427 -4.93 12.11 14.74
C VAL A 427 -6.05 11.08 14.84
N ASP A 428 -7.29 11.54 14.72
CA ASP A 428 -8.51 10.73 14.75
C ASP A 428 -9.18 10.76 13.35
N PRO A 429 -9.57 9.60 12.78
CA PRO A 429 -10.21 9.54 11.47
C PRO A 429 -11.73 9.73 11.58
N VAL A 430 -12.18 10.93 11.97
CA VAL A 430 -13.60 11.21 12.27
C VAL A 430 -14.48 10.94 11.06
N VAL A 431 -14.09 11.41 9.88
CA VAL A 431 -14.89 11.23 8.65
C VAL A 431 -15.05 9.75 8.31
N LEU A 432 -14.01 8.93 8.49
CA LEU A 432 -14.09 7.49 8.21
C LEU A 432 -14.94 6.76 9.26
N ARG A 433 -14.83 7.17 10.53
CA ARG A 433 -15.64 6.60 11.62
C ARG A 433 -17.12 6.91 11.42
N ASP A 434 -17.46 8.16 11.11
CA ASP A 434 -18.84 8.59 10.93
C ASP A 434 -19.49 7.95 9.68
N LEU A 435 -18.66 7.46 8.76
CA LEU A 435 -19.05 6.67 7.59
C LEU A 435 -18.94 5.15 7.80
N ASP A 436 -18.77 4.69 9.05
CA ASP A 436 -18.62 3.29 9.45
C ASP A 436 -17.60 2.53 8.60
N HIS A 437 -16.47 3.16 8.26
CA HIS A 437 -15.43 2.53 7.47
C HIS A 437 -14.84 1.33 8.22
N PRO A 438 -14.93 0.09 7.67
CA PRO A 438 -14.34 -1.05 8.34
C PRO A 438 -12.82 -1.01 8.14
N PHE A 439 -12.04 -1.03 9.21
CA PHE A 439 -10.58 -1.15 9.12
C PHE A 439 -10.17 -2.63 9.15
N ARG A 440 -9.28 -3.05 8.25
CA ARG A 440 -8.62 -4.36 8.29
C ARG A 440 -7.79 -4.52 9.56
N TYR A 441 -7.04 -3.48 9.93
CA TYR A 441 -6.13 -3.51 11.07
C TYR A 441 -6.33 -2.30 11.98
N PRO A 442 -7.35 -2.30 12.85
CA PRO A 442 -7.55 -1.22 13.81
C PRO A 442 -6.47 -1.17 14.91
N ALA A 443 -5.78 -2.29 15.15
CA ALA A 443 -4.76 -2.44 16.18
C ALA A 443 -3.37 -2.69 15.58
N LEU A 444 -2.36 -1.99 16.11
CA LEU A 444 -0.99 -1.98 15.57
C LEU A 444 -0.35 -3.38 15.49
N GLY A 445 -0.54 -4.20 16.52
CA GLY A 445 0.06 -5.53 16.58
C GLY A 445 -0.36 -6.43 15.40
N ALA A 446 -1.62 -6.34 14.98
CA ALA A 446 -2.14 -7.12 13.85
C ALA A 446 -1.56 -6.63 12.51
N ALA A 447 -1.51 -5.31 12.29
CA ALA A 447 -0.88 -4.73 11.10
C ALA A 447 0.60 -5.13 10.99
N LEU A 448 1.35 -5.03 12.09
CA LEU A 448 2.76 -5.43 12.13
C LEU A 448 2.95 -6.94 11.90
N ALA A 449 2.10 -7.78 12.49
CA ALA A 449 2.14 -9.22 12.27
C ALA A 449 1.89 -9.58 10.79
N HIS A 450 0.90 -8.94 10.16
CA HIS A 450 0.61 -9.13 8.74
C HIS A 450 1.78 -8.72 7.84
N GLU A 451 2.30 -7.50 8.04
CA GLU A 451 3.37 -6.93 7.20
C GLU A 451 4.74 -7.58 7.41
N LEU A 452 4.96 -8.27 8.52
CA LEU A 452 6.26 -8.88 8.89
C LEU A 452 6.24 -10.41 8.98
N GLY A 453 5.14 -11.07 8.63
CA GLY A 453 5.04 -12.53 8.60
C GLY A 453 4.90 -13.16 9.99
N GLY A 454 4.26 -12.48 10.93
CA GLY A 454 3.92 -12.95 12.27
C GLY A 454 2.59 -13.72 12.35
N GLU A 455 1.90 -13.92 11.22
CA GLU A 455 0.60 -14.60 11.17
C GLU A 455 0.73 -16.12 11.09
N LYS A 456 -0.27 -16.81 11.64
CA LYS A 456 -0.42 -18.27 11.52
C LYS A 456 -1.40 -18.59 10.40
N VAL A 457 -1.21 -19.74 9.76
CA VAL A 457 -2.12 -20.22 8.71
C VAL A 457 -3.50 -20.45 9.33
N PRO A 458 -4.54 -19.73 8.87
CA PRO A 458 -5.90 -19.90 9.37
C PRO A 458 -6.57 -21.10 8.69
N THR A 459 -7.41 -21.83 9.44
CA THR A 459 -8.28 -22.87 8.86
C THR A 459 -9.48 -22.26 8.14
N SER A 460 -9.97 -21.11 8.61
CA SER A 460 -11.04 -20.34 7.99
C SER A 460 -10.90 -18.84 8.27
N LEU A 461 -11.42 -18.01 7.36
CA LEU A 461 -11.41 -16.54 7.39
C LEU A 461 -12.79 -15.96 7.05
#